data_AF-A0A6P6UIJ1-F1
#
_entry.id   AF-A0A6P6UIJ1-F1
#
_cell.length_a   1.000
_cell.length_b   1.000
_cell.length_c   1.000
_cell.angle_alpha   90.00
_cell.angle_beta   90.00
_cell.angle_gamma   90.00
#
_symmetry.space_group_name_H-M   'P 1'
#
loop_
_entity.id
_entity.type
_entity.pdbx_description
1 polymer ?
#
loop_
_entity_poly.entity_id
_entity_poly.type
_entity_poly.pdbx_seq_one_letter_code
_entity_poly.pdbx_strand_id
1 'polypeptide(L)'
;MVKAFSCKLWWKLRQRRSIWAEYMFSKYIGDQHPSQAVALRPKGAWKRLIGIRDMAEASISWSLGPGMVDFWLDTWCEQGPLQSLVVADGDRPHFLVAEFMGREGWNKERLLQWLPLHLVEMVMEIPFDLEGQDQIMWSPSSSAGFSLSSAWESCRRRQGRSPMHGMVWNRGVMLKMSMFSWRLLRSFVPVDSVIRQRGIPFASRCSCCLEEEESVLHLFVNGPVATEVWGRFGNRFGVGRRPIEGLESLWKKWAASLPRLPVSHIRCILPVLIWWFLWKGRNKARFEGQTFSAQQVSWEVDNFIQDMGRAGRLRKAQFYGDMEDNWARLASPVIRHRRPIVVSWHRPPAHRSKLNTDASVINGRATGGGVLRDSEGRLIFAFYKEFGEKGVLGAEALALQEGLRECVTRGVQGVLVEVDSAALVSLVNSSALGGWVHCNLLRRIRRLLRQVVGTVTHIYREANMVADRLAALQGGPSSVFESVQQLPRDVRGCLAMDAREFPSIRLVPG
;
A
#
# COMPACT_ATOMS: atom_id res chain seq x y z
N MET A 1 18.22 -1.02 -2.33
CA MET A 1 17.51 -2.22 -2.82
C MET A 1 18.09 -3.51 -2.20
N VAL A 2 19.41 -3.63 -2.10
CA VAL A 2 20.11 -4.79 -1.49
C VAL A 2 19.59 -5.15 -0.09
N LYS A 3 19.35 -4.17 0.79
CA LYS A 3 18.81 -4.39 2.16
C LYS A 3 17.46 -5.10 2.17
N ALA A 4 16.51 -4.69 1.32
CA ALA A 4 15.19 -5.31 1.23
C ALA A 4 15.25 -6.79 0.81
N PHE A 5 16.17 -7.12 -0.11
CA PHE A 5 16.44 -8.53 -0.46
C PHE A 5 17.09 -9.29 0.70
N SER A 6 17.94 -8.65 1.51
CA SER A 6 18.45 -9.27 2.74
C SER A 6 17.32 -9.57 3.72
N CYS A 7 16.37 -8.66 3.91
CA CYS A 7 15.19 -8.90 4.76
C CYS A 7 14.37 -10.09 4.26
N LYS A 8 14.20 -10.23 2.93
CA LYS A 8 13.50 -11.39 2.36
C LYS A 8 14.18 -12.71 2.71
N LEU A 9 15.51 -12.74 2.68
CA LEU A 9 16.28 -13.91 3.06
C LEU A 9 16.20 -14.17 4.58
N TRP A 10 16.28 -13.14 5.41
CA TRP A 10 16.12 -13.25 6.86
C TRP A 10 14.71 -13.77 7.24
N TRP A 11 13.68 -13.24 6.59
CA TRP A 11 12.29 -13.71 6.73
C TRP A 11 12.15 -15.21 6.41
N LYS A 12 12.75 -15.65 5.28
CA LYS A 12 12.76 -17.07 4.91
C LYS A 12 13.53 -17.94 5.90
N LEU A 13 14.63 -17.41 6.44
CA LEU A 13 15.42 -18.07 7.48
C LEU A 13 14.56 -18.32 8.73
N ARG A 14 13.86 -17.29 9.23
CA ARG A 14 12.96 -17.38 10.38
C ARG A 14 11.77 -18.31 10.16
N GLN A 15 11.24 -18.37 8.93
CA GLN A 15 10.16 -19.32 8.58
C GLN A 15 10.58 -20.79 8.67
N ARG A 16 11.87 -21.11 8.46
CA ARG A 16 12.40 -22.49 8.40
C ARG A 16 11.65 -23.43 7.42
N ARG A 17 11.05 -22.90 6.35
CA ARG A 17 10.26 -23.68 5.36
C ARG A 17 11.02 -24.13 4.12
N SER A 18 12.36 -24.02 4.12
CA SER A 18 13.15 -24.37 2.95
C SER A 18 14.47 -25.00 3.35
N ILE A 19 15.00 -25.88 2.50
CA ILE A 19 16.29 -26.54 2.68
C ILE A 19 17.40 -25.51 2.94
N TRP A 20 17.38 -24.38 2.23
CA TRP A 20 18.32 -23.28 2.46
C TRP A 20 18.21 -22.71 3.87
N ALA A 21 16.99 -22.49 4.37
CA ALA A 21 16.78 -21.96 5.71
C ALA A 21 17.24 -22.96 6.78
N GLU A 22 16.93 -24.25 6.63
CA GLU A 22 17.36 -25.32 7.55
C GLU A 22 18.88 -25.44 7.60
N TYR A 23 19.56 -25.46 6.45
CA TYR A 23 21.02 -25.48 6.37
C TYR A 23 21.63 -24.27 7.07
N MET A 24 21.11 -23.07 6.81
CA MET A 24 21.63 -21.84 7.41
C MET A 24 21.40 -21.80 8.92
N PHE A 25 20.27 -22.31 9.39
CA PHE A 25 19.95 -22.43 10.82
C PHE A 25 20.92 -23.39 11.52
N SER A 26 21.07 -24.61 10.99
CA SER A 26 21.99 -25.61 11.54
C SER A 26 23.45 -25.12 11.55
N LYS A 27 23.89 -24.45 10.48
CA LYS A 27 25.28 -24.01 10.34
C LYS A 27 25.67 -22.81 11.21
N TYR A 28 24.76 -21.84 11.37
CA TYR A 28 25.12 -20.54 11.95
C TYR A 28 24.32 -20.14 13.18
N ILE A 29 23.18 -20.77 13.44
CA ILE A 29 22.32 -20.47 14.60
C ILE A 29 22.46 -21.57 15.66
N GLY A 30 22.34 -22.84 15.26
CA GLY A 30 22.36 -23.98 16.18
C GLY A 30 21.22 -23.88 17.19
N ASP A 31 21.54 -24.00 18.48
CA ASP A 31 20.58 -23.93 19.59
C ASP A 31 20.29 -22.50 20.07
N GLN A 32 20.94 -21.49 19.48
CA GLN A 32 20.70 -20.09 19.85
C GLN A 32 19.40 -19.57 19.24
N HIS A 33 18.81 -18.55 19.86
CA HIS A 33 17.75 -17.81 19.20
C HIS A 33 18.32 -16.99 18.00
N PRO A 34 17.65 -16.96 16.83
CA PRO A 34 18.13 -16.23 15.65
C PRO A 34 18.46 -14.73 15.88
N SER A 35 17.76 -14.05 16.80
CA SER A 35 18.05 -12.65 17.14
C SER A 35 19.38 -12.49 17.90
N GLN A 36 19.86 -13.55 18.56
CA GLN A 36 21.09 -13.56 19.35
C GLN A 36 22.24 -14.31 18.68
N ALA A 37 21.98 -15.04 17.59
CA ALA A 37 22.94 -15.91 16.93
C ALA A 37 24.29 -15.23 16.62
N VAL A 38 25.37 -15.79 17.17
CA VAL A 38 26.75 -15.41 16.87
C VAL A 38 27.46 -16.56 16.16
N ALA A 39 28.09 -16.25 15.02
CA ALA A 39 28.88 -17.21 14.26
C ALA A 39 30.37 -16.88 14.31
N LEU A 40 31.21 -17.84 14.71
CA LEU A 40 32.66 -17.67 14.87
C LEU A 40 33.39 -17.37 13.54
N ARG A 41 32.91 -17.91 12.41
CA ARG A 41 33.53 -17.74 11.08
C ARG A 41 32.49 -17.41 9.99
N PRO A 42 31.92 -16.19 9.98
CA PRO A 42 30.82 -15.85 9.10
C PRO A 42 31.28 -15.64 7.65
N LYS A 43 30.67 -16.34 6.69
CA LYS A 43 30.89 -16.11 5.24
C LYS A 43 30.08 -14.90 4.75
N GLY A 44 30.38 -14.38 3.55
CA GLY A 44 29.81 -13.12 3.02
C GLY A 44 28.27 -13.03 3.05
N ALA A 45 27.57 -14.13 2.72
CA ALA A 45 26.11 -14.18 2.79
C ALA A 45 25.58 -14.04 4.23
N TRP A 46 26.23 -14.69 5.22
CA TRP A 46 25.84 -14.58 6.63
C TRP A 46 26.17 -13.20 7.20
N LYS A 47 27.34 -12.63 6.87
CA LYS A 47 27.69 -11.24 7.26
C LYS A 47 26.62 -10.25 6.79
N ARG A 48 26.11 -10.42 5.55
CA ARG A 48 25.02 -9.61 5.00
C ARG A 48 23.69 -9.79 5.76
N LEU A 49 23.40 -11.00 6.25
CA LEU A 49 22.19 -11.32 7.02
C LEU A 49 22.26 -10.74 8.43
N ILE A 50 23.39 -10.92 9.13
CA ILE A 50 23.61 -10.30 10.45
C ILE A 50 23.51 -8.77 10.35
N GLY A 51 24.07 -8.16 9.29
CA GLY A 51 23.96 -6.72 9.07
C GLY A 51 22.54 -6.18 8.82
N ILE A 52 21.53 -7.05 8.66
CA ILE A 52 20.11 -6.65 8.57
C ILE A 52 19.24 -7.19 9.71
N ARG A 53 19.81 -8.01 10.61
CA ARG A 53 19.09 -8.77 11.64
C ARG A 53 18.17 -7.88 12.46
N ASP A 54 18.72 -6.90 13.16
CA ASP A 54 17.96 -6.13 14.16
C ASP A 54 16.77 -5.40 13.52
N MET A 55 16.96 -4.86 12.30
CA MET A 55 15.88 -4.22 11.54
C MET A 55 14.83 -5.23 11.05
N ALA A 56 15.25 -6.43 10.65
CA ALA A 56 14.34 -7.48 10.21
C ALA A 56 13.54 -8.08 11.39
N GLU A 57 14.20 -8.36 12.52
CA GLU A 57 13.56 -8.85 13.75
C GLU A 57 12.58 -7.83 14.32
N ALA A 58 12.92 -6.54 14.34
CA ALA A 58 11.98 -5.48 14.73
C ALA A 58 10.75 -5.37 13.81
N SER A 59 10.82 -5.93 12.60
CA SER A 59 9.70 -5.98 11.64
C SER A 59 8.97 -7.33 11.65
N ILE A 60 9.42 -8.29 12.45
CA ILE A 60 8.85 -9.62 12.58
C ILE A 60 8.03 -9.68 13.85
N SER A 61 6.87 -10.30 13.74
CA SER A 61 6.01 -10.57 14.88
C SER A 61 5.25 -11.88 14.68
N TRP A 62 4.66 -12.44 15.72
CA TRP A 62 4.08 -13.78 15.70
C TRP A 62 2.59 -13.74 16.03
N SER A 63 1.83 -14.60 15.33
CA SER A 63 0.44 -14.90 15.59
C SER A 63 0.37 -16.30 16.19
N LEU A 64 -0.01 -16.39 17.46
CA LEU A 64 0.13 -17.62 18.25
C LEU A 64 -0.82 -18.74 17.80
N GLY A 65 -0.27 -19.92 17.59
CA GLY A 65 -0.98 -21.19 17.43
C GLY A 65 -0.71 -22.07 18.65
N PRO A 66 0.05 -23.18 18.51
CA PRO A 66 0.54 -23.99 19.63
C PRO A 66 1.66 -23.36 20.46
N GLY A 67 2.18 -22.18 20.10
CA GLY A 67 3.10 -21.37 20.92
C GLY A 67 4.52 -21.90 20.96
N MET A 68 4.97 -22.49 19.85
CA MET A 68 6.35 -22.91 19.61
C MET A 68 7.23 -21.69 19.25
N VAL A 69 7.08 -20.63 20.03
CA VAL A 69 7.68 -19.30 19.86
C VAL A 69 8.34 -18.93 21.19
N ASP A 70 9.49 -18.24 21.14
CA ASP A 70 10.21 -17.85 22.35
C ASP A 70 9.40 -16.81 23.16
N PHE A 71 9.24 -17.05 24.45
CA PHE A 71 8.42 -16.20 25.31
C PHE A 71 9.00 -14.78 25.46
N TRP A 72 10.33 -14.65 25.50
CA TRP A 72 11.01 -13.39 25.81
C TRP A 72 11.47 -12.62 24.57
N LEU A 73 12.01 -13.34 23.59
CA LEU A 73 12.80 -12.78 22.48
C LEU A 73 11.98 -12.52 21.22
N ASP A 74 10.89 -13.27 21.02
CA ASP A 74 10.01 -13.11 19.87
C ASP A 74 8.90 -12.10 20.16
N THR A 75 8.56 -11.30 19.16
CA THR A 75 7.47 -10.31 19.27
C THR A 75 6.11 -10.98 19.04
N TRP A 76 5.44 -11.41 20.10
CA TRP A 76 4.07 -11.91 20.05
C TRP A 76 3.05 -11.01 20.79
N CYS A 77 3.55 -9.97 21.48
CA CYS A 77 2.76 -8.89 22.10
C CYS A 77 2.82 -7.58 21.26
N GLU A 78 1.84 -6.68 21.44
CA GLU A 78 1.74 -5.45 20.61
C GLU A 78 2.84 -4.44 20.85
N GLN A 79 3.43 -4.50 22.02
CA GLN A 79 4.40 -3.55 22.54
C GLN A 79 5.84 -4.03 22.24
N GLY A 80 6.01 -5.18 21.58
CA GLY A 80 7.32 -5.76 21.27
C GLY A 80 7.62 -7.04 22.06
N PRO A 81 8.88 -7.52 22.02
CA PRO A 81 9.33 -8.66 22.82
C PRO A 81 9.22 -8.34 24.32
N LEU A 82 8.75 -9.30 25.13
CA LEU A 82 8.60 -9.11 26.57
C LEU A 82 9.92 -8.78 27.28
N GLN A 83 11.05 -9.25 26.74
CA GLN A 83 12.39 -8.89 27.22
C GLN A 83 12.62 -7.36 27.27
N SER A 84 12.04 -6.61 26.33
CA SER A 84 12.17 -5.15 26.27
C SER A 84 11.23 -4.40 27.22
N LEU A 85 10.18 -5.08 27.71
CA LEU A 85 9.12 -4.49 28.54
C LEU A 85 9.29 -4.80 30.02
N VAL A 86 9.90 -5.94 30.34
CA VAL A 86 10.17 -6.35 31.72
C VAL A 86 11.59 -5.95 32.08
N VAL A 87 11.72 -4.95 32.95
CA VAL A 87 12.99 -4.61 33.60
C VAL A 87 13.31 -5.73 34.60
N ALA A 88 14.32 -6.54 34.32
CA ALA A 88 14.74 -7.63 35.19
C ALA A 88 16.26 -7.56 35.39
N ASP A 89 16.70 -7.60 36.66
CA ASP A 89 18.11 -7.59 37.08
C ASP A 89 18.75 -9.00 37.11
N GLY A 90 18.07 -10.01 36.57
CA GLY A 90 18.47 -11.42 36.63
C GLY A 90 18.46 -12.17 35.30
N ASP A 91 18.95 -13.41 35.36
CA ASP A 91 19.01 -14.32 34.20
C ASP A 91 17.59 -14.71 33.77
N ARG A 92 17.33 -14.69 32.46
CA ARG A 92 16.00 -15.00 31.90
C ARG A 92 16.04 -16.43 31.34
N PRO A 93 15.35 -17.39 31.96
CA PRO A 93 15.30 -18.75 31.42
C PRO A 93 14.63 -18.75 30.04
N HIS A 94 15.04 -19.68 29.19
CA HIS A 94 14.34 -19.94 27.94
C HIS A 94 13.00 -20.59 28.25
N PHE A 95 11.92 -19.97 27.77
CA PHE A 95 10.58 -20.51 27.81
C PHE A 95 9.93 -20.45 26.44
N LEU A 96 9.06 -21.42 26.16
CA LEU A 96 8.11 -21.33 25.06
C LEU A 96 6.81 -20.69 25.54
N VAL A 97 6.13 -19.96 24.64
CA VAL A 97 4.78 -19.44 24.91
C VAL A 97 3.80 -20.57 25.24
N ALA A 98 3.99 -21.75 24.64
CA ALA A 98 3.25 -22.99 24.92
C ALA A 98 3.17 -23.34 26.41
N GLU A 99 4.16 -23.00 27.21
CA GLU A 99 4.18 -23.31 28.64
C GLU A 99 3.21 -22.45 29.47
N PHE A 100 2.73 -21.36 28.91
CA PHE A 100 1.84 -20.41 29.57
C PHE A 100 0.40 -20.49 29.07
N MET A 101 0.08 -21.42 28.17
CA MET A 101 -1.24 -21.56 27.59
C MET A 101 -1.71 -23.01 27.54
N GLY A 102 -3.02 -23.20 27.58
CA GLY A 102 -3.68 -24.50 27.53
C GLY A 102 -5.05 -24.41 26.88
N ARG A 103 -5.80 -25.52 26.92
CA ARG A 103 -7.14 -25.60 26.32
C ARG A 103 -8.15 -24.64 26.95
N GLU A 104 -7.96 -24.30 28.22
CA GLU A 104 -8.81 -23.37 28.98
C GLU A 104 -8.41 -21.90 28.82
N GLY A 105 -7.33 -21.62 28.08
CA GLY A 105 -6.80 -20.27 27.90
C GLY A 105 -5.38 -20.11 28.46
N TRP A 106 -5.04 -18.88 28.78
CA TRP A 106 -3.77 -18.52 29.40
C TRP A 106 -3.71 -18.92 30.88
N ASN A 107 -2.58 -19.44 31.32
CA ASN A 107 -2.31 -19.72 32.74
C ASN A 107 -1.90 -18.43 33.45
N LYS A 108 -2.90 -17.73 34.01
CA LYS A 108 -2.70 -16.44 34.70
C LYS A 108 -1.71 -16.53 35.86
N GLU A 109 -1.79 -17.59 36.66
CA GLU A 109 -0.93 -17.78 37.84
C GLU A 109 0.54 -17.91 37.44
N ARG A 110 0.82 -18.70 36.39
CA ARG A 110 2.18 -18.84 35.85
C ARG A 110 2.70 -17.54 35.25
N LEU A 111 1.84 -16.78 34.55
CA LEU A 111 2.22 -15.48 33.99
C LEU A 111 2.59 -14.47 35.09
N LEU A 112 1.84 -14.43 36.20
CA LEU A 112 2.10 -13.53 37.34
C LEU A 112 3.45 -13.80 38.04
N GLN A 113 4.03 -14.99 37.88
CA GLN A 113 5.36 -15.30 38.43
C GLN A 113 6.48 -14.58 37.67
N TRP A 114 6.26 -14.23 36.41
CA TRP A 114 7.29 -13.71 35.51
C TRP A 114 7.00 -12.31 34.96
N LEU A 115 5.73 -11.89 34.98
CA LEU A 115 5.28 -10.63 34.42
C LEU A 115 4.55 -9.78 35.47
N PRO A 116 4.71 -8.44 35.43
CA PRO A 116 3.90 -7.53 36.21
C PRO A 116 2.42 -7.60 35.77
N LEU A 117 1.50 -7.31 36.70
CA LEU A 117 0.05 -7.46 36.50
C LEU A 117 -0.47 -6.83 35.20
N HIS A 118 -0.02 -5.63 34.86
CA HIS A 118 -0.46 -4.93 33.65
C HIS A 118 -0.08 -5.65 32.34
N LEU A 119 1.06 -6.35 32.30
CA LEU A 119 1.44 -7.17 31.15
C LEU A 119 0.66 -8.49 31.13
N VAL A 120 0.35 -9.06 32.30
CA VAL A 120 -0.50 -10.26 32.38
C VAL A 120 -1.89 -9.97 31.81
N GLU A 121 -2.53 -8.88 32.23
CA GLU A 121 -3.86 -8.49 31.73
C GLU A 121 -3.87 -8.31 30.21
N MET A 122 -2.80 -7.74 29.66
CA MET A 122 -2.61 -7.61 28.22
C MET A 122 -2.43 -8.98 27.53
N VAL A 123 -1.57 -9.85 28.06
CA VAL A 123 -1.33 -11.20 27.50
C VAL A 123 -2.60 -12.02 27.49
N MET A 124 -3.39 -11.97 28.56
CA MET A 124 -4.66 -12.69 28.69
C MET A 124 -5.66 -12.37 27.56
N GLU A 125 -5.56 -11.18 26.95
CA GLU A 125 -6.43 -10.78 25.85
C GLU A 125 -5.97 -11.31 24.46
N ILE A 126 -4.72 -11.76 24.35
CA ILE A 126 -4.13 -12.23 23.08
C ILE A 126 -4.78 -13.57 22.67
N PRO A 127 -5.45 -13.64 21.52
CA PRO A 127 -6.04 -14.88 21.04
C PRO A 127 -5.01 -15.79 20.37
N PHE A 128 -5.13 -17.08 20.65
CA PHE A 128 -4.34 -18.15 20.02
C PHE A 128 -5.25 -19.26 19.49
N ASP A 129 -4.70 -20.11 18.63
CA ASP A 129 -5.39 -21.24 18.00
C ASP A 129 -4.54 -22.52 18.12
N LEU A 130 -4.82 -23.34 19.13
CA LEU A 130 -4.06 -24.55 19.42
C LEU A 130 -4.15 -25.61 18.30
N GLU A 131 -5.19 -25.57 17.48
CA GLU A 131 -5.36 -26.47 16.33
C GLU A 131 -4.63 -25.97 15.07
N GLY A 132 -4.19 -24.71 15.10
CA GLY A 132 -3.48 -24.06 14.00
C GLY A 132 -1.96 -24.25 14.08
N GLN A 133 -1.24 -23.26 13.53
CA GLN A 133 0.21 -23.15 13.60
C GLN A 133 0.60 -21.74 13.99
N ASP A 134 1.74 -21.59 14.67
CA ASP A 134 2.34 -20.27 14.88
C ASP A 134 2.69 -19.64 13.52
N GLN A 135 2.18 -18.43 13.29
CA GLN A 135 2.38 -17.73 12.03
C GLN A 135 3.26 -16.51 12.23
N ILE A 136 4.39 -16.50 11.53
CA ILE A 136 5.25 -15.32 11.44
C ILE A 136 4.59 -14.27 10.54
N MET A 137 4.68 -13.02 10.97
CA MET A 137 4.04 -11.85 10.38
C MET A 137 5.06 -10.73 10.15
N TRP A 138 4.93 -10.05 9.01
CA TRP A 138 5.75 -8.91 8.64
C TRP A 138 4.98 -7.63 8.93
N SER A 139 5.26 -7.01 10.07
CA SER A 139 4.52 -5.88 10.62
C SER A 139 4.43 -4.66 9.70
N PRO A 140 5.45 -4.33 8.87
CA PRO A 140 5.32 -3.26 7.86
C PRO A 140 4.34 -3.55 6.71
N SER A 141 3.80 -4.77 6.60
CA SER A 141 2.84 -5.16 5.56
C SER A 141 1.41 -5.19 6.11
N SER A 142 0.48 -4.60 5.36
CA SER A 142 -0.95 -4.64 5.67
C SER A 142 -1.61 -6.01 5.48
N SER A 143 -0.92 -6.98 4.88
CA SER A 143 -1.40 -8.35 4.70
C SER A 143 -0.74 -9.37 5.63
N ALA A 144 0.11 -8.91 6.57
CA ALA A 144 1.06 -9.70 7.39
C ALA A 144 2.07 -10.55 6.61
N GLY A 145 1.87 -10.78 5.31
CA GLY A 145 2.85 -11.42 4.46
C GLY A 145 4.03 -10.50 4.16
N PHE A 146 5.22 -11.09 4.03
CA PHE A 146 6.40 -10.36 3.56
C PHE A 146 6.21 -9.87 2.13
N SER A 147 6.52 -8.60 1.88
CA SER A 147 6.60 -8.05 0.53
C SER A 147 7.92 -7.29 0.35
N LEU A 148 8.52 -7.41 -0.85
CA LEU A 148 9.74 -6.66 -1.16
C LEU A 148 9.50 -5.14 -1.14
N SER A 149 8.28 -4.71 -1.47
CA SER A 149 7.89 -3.30 -1.43
C SER A 149 7.84 -2.75 -0.01
N SER A 150 7.19 -3.44 0.92
CA SER A 150 7.13 -3.00 2.33
C SER A 150 8.52 -3.03 2.98
N ALA A 151 9.30 -4.09 2.74
CA ALA A 151 10.69 -4.14 3.21
C ALA A 151 11.56 -3.03 2.60
N TRP A 152 11.37 -2.69 1.33
CA TRP A 152 12.07 -1.58 0.69
C TRP A 152 11.70 -0.24 1.30
N GLU A 153 10.43 -0.02 1.61
CA GLU A 153 9.96 1.20 2.27
C GLU A 153 10.58 1.34 3.67
N SER A 154 10.66 0.26 4.45
CA SER A 154 11.32 0.27 5.76
C SER A 154 12.83 0.51 5.68
N CYS A 155 13.50 0.00 4.63
CA CYS A 155 14.95 0.13 4.47
C CYS A 155 15.40 1.48 3.90
N ARG A 156 14.54 2.16 3.14
CA ARG A 156 14.97 3.31 2.33
C ARG A 156 15.01 4.57 3.17
N ARG A 157 16.05 5.37 2.96
CA ARG A 157 16.04 6.77 3.40
C ARG A 157 15.26 7.57 2.35
N ARG A 158 14.07 8.01 2.72
CA ARG A 158 13.20 8.77 1.82
C ARG A 158 13.81 10.16 1.58
N GLN A 159 14.29 10.38 0.37
CA GLN A 159 14.72 11.71 -0.06
C GLN A 159 13.51 12.56 -0.45
N GLY A 160 13.69 13.89 -0.47
CA GLY A 160 12.69 14.81 -0.99
C GLY A 160 12.24 14.40 -2.39
N ARG A 161 10.94 14.48 -2.67
CA ARG A 161 10.41 14.20 -4.00
C ARG A 161 10.91 15.29 -4.94
N SER A 162 11.82 14.94 -5.85
CA SER A 162 12.17 15.85 -6.94
C SER A 162 10.98 15.94 -7.90
N PRO A 163 10.50 17.17 -8.23
CA PRO A 163 9.47 17.37 -9.26
C PRO A 163 9.83 16.72 -10.60
N MET A 164 11.12 16.57 -10.89
CA MET A 164 11.62 15.96 -12.12
C MET A 164 11.27 14.48 -12.26
N HIS A 165 11.11 13.74 -11.14
CA HIS A 165 10.82 12.31 -11.18
C HIS A 165 9.47 12.02 -11.85
N GLY A 166 8.43 12.81 -11.53
CA GLY A 166 7.11 12.63 -12.14
C GLY A 166 7.16 12.79 -13.65
N MET A 167 7.94 13.75 -14.13
CA MET A 167 8.05 14.08 -15.54
C MET A 167 8.90 13.06 -16.32
N VAL A 168 9.97 12.51 -15.75
CA VAL A 168 10.77 11.44 -16.40
C VAL A 168 9.93 10.18 -16.57
N TRP A 169 9.17 9.80 -15.54
CA TRP A 169 8.31 8.61 -15.53
C TRP A 169 6.87 8.94 -15.95
N ASN A 170 6.73 9.77 -16.98
CA ASN A 170 5.44 10.15 -17.51
C ASN A 170 4.78 8.98 -18.25
N ARG A 171 3.50 8.71 -17.96
CA ARG A 171 2.73 7.64 -18.62
C ARG A 171 2.45 7.91 -20.11
N GLY A 172 2.60 9.16 -20.54
CA GLY A 172 2.44 9.57 -21.94
C GLY A 172 3.63 9.21 -22.83
N VAL A 173 4.75 8.71 -22.28
CA VAL A 173 5.91 8.26 -23.06
C VAL A 173 6.17 6.77 -22.84
N MET A 174 6.90 6.14 -23.78
CA MET A 174 7.30 4.76 -23.61
C MET A 174 8.39 4.62 -22.54
N LEU A 175 8.39 3.49 -21.83
CA LEU A 175 9.36 3.21 -20.77
C LEU A 175 10.82 3.33 -21.23
N LYS A 176 11.14 2.95 -22.48
CA LYS A 176 12.50 3.09 -23.04
C LYS A 176 12.98 4.55 -23.11
N MET A 177 12.06 5.48 -23.38
CA MET A 177 12.34 6.92 -23.42
C MET A 177 12.53 7.47 -22.01
N SER A 178 11.70 7.06 -21.05
CA SER A 178 11.87 7.41 -19.63
C SER A 178 13.20 6.89 -19.07
N MET A 179 13.54 5.62 -19.34
CA MET A 179 14.81 5.01 -18.96
C MET A 179 16.00 5.77 -19.55
N PHE A 180 15.90 6.14 -20.83
CA PHE A 180 16.92 6.94 -21.49
C PHE A 180 17.08 8.32 -20.83
N SER A 181 16.00 9.08 -20.61
CA SER A 181 16.04 10.38 -19.96
C SER A 181 16.58 10.30 -18.53
N TRP A 182 16.25 9.26 -17.77
CA TRP A 182 16.83 9.01 -16.46
C TRP A 182 18.35 8.79 -16.54
N ARG A 183 18.82 7.98 -17.49
CA ARG A 183 20.26 7.77 -17.73
C ARG A 183 20.95 9.07 -18.15
N LEU A 184 20.30 9.87 -18.99
CA LEU A 184 20.82 11.14 -19.48
C LEU A 184 21.04 12.12 -18.33
N LEU A 185 20.04 12.30 -17.47
CA LEU A 185 20.12 13.15 -16.27
C LEU A 185 21.18 12.69 -15.26
N ARG A 186 21.62 11.44 -15.33
CA ARG A 186 22.68 10.86 -14.48
C ARG A 186 24.03 10.77 -15.18
N SER A 187 24.17 11.30 -16.39
CA SER A 187 25.38 11.18 -17.22
C SER A 187 25.81 9.73 -17.45
N PHE A 188 24.85 8.82 -17.61
CA PHE A 188 25.06 7.39 -17.90
C PHE A 188 24.83 7.03 -19.38
N VAL A 189 24.62 8.03 -20.22
CA VAL A 189 24.53 7.87 -21.68
C VAL A 189 25.95 7.92 -22.26
N PRO A 190 26.33 7.00 -23.15
CA PRO A 190 27.69 6.89 -23.67
C PRO A 190 27.94 7.90 -24.80
N VAL A 191 28.01 9.19 -24.43
CA VAL A 191 28.60 10.24 -25.28
C VAL A 191 30.11 10.25 -25.10
N ASP A 192 30.84 10.82 -26.06
CA ASP A 192 32.30 10.70 -26.09
C ASP A 192 32.97 11.21 -24.82
N SER A 193 32.53 12.36 -24.29
CA SER A 193 33.10 12.92 -23.05
C SER A 193 32.91 11.99 -21.83
N VAL A 194 31.79 11.27 -21.75
CA VAL A 194 31.50 10.31 -20.66
C VAL A 194 32.33 9.03 -20.82
N ILE A 195 32.55 8.58 -22.05
CA ILE A 195 33.38 7.40 -22.33
C ILE A 195 34.85 7.70 -22.00
N ARG A 196 35.35 8.88 -22.38
CA ARG A 196 36.71 9.35 -22.03
C ARG A 196 36.92 9.45 -20.52
N GLN A 197 35.94 9.98 -19.77
CA GLN A 197 35.99 10.01 -18.30
C GLN A 197 36.07 8.62 -17.66
N ARG A 198 35.72 7.56 -18.39
CA ARG A 198 35.85 6.17 -17.94
C ARG A 198 37.17 5.51 -18.38
N GLY A 199 38.12 6.30 -18.90
CA GLY A 199 39.48 5.85 -19.18
C GLY A 199 39.71 5.30 -20.59
N ILE A 200 38.80 5.54 -21.55
CA ILE A 200 38.98 5.11 -22.95
C ILE A 200 39.34 6.34 -23.80
N PRO A 201 40.61 6.52 -24.22
CA PRO A 201 41.04 7.69 -25.00
C PRO A 201 40.76 7.50 -26.50
N PHE A 202 40.21 8.53 -27.14
CA PHE A 202 40.00 8.62 -28.60
C PHE A 202 39.65 10.06 -28.99
N ALA A 203 39.75 10.42 -30.28
CA ALA A 203 39.34 11.74 -30.79
C ALA A 203 37.82 11.90 -30.80
N SER A 204 37.31 13.04 -30.33
CA SER A 204 35.88 13.33 -30.22
C SER A 204 35.54 14.52 -31.11
N ARG A 205 34.48 14.38 -31.90
CA ARG A 205 33.91 15.43 -32.74
C ARG A 205 32.39 15.22 -32.80
N CYS A 206 31.61 16.25 -32.47
CA CYS A 206 30.15 16.15 -32.55
C CYS A 206 29.70 15.97 -33.99
N SER A 207 28.82 15.01 -34.26
CA SER A 207 28.18 14.85 -35.58
C SER A 207 27.26 16.02 -35.96
N CYS A 208 26.96 16.93 -35.03
CA CYS A 208 26.09 18.06 -35.22
C CYS A 208 26.77 19.29 -35.86
N CYS A 209 28.03 19.57 -35.50
CA CYS A 209 28.79 20.74 -35.95
C CYS A 209 30.15 20.37 -36.55
N LEU A 210 30.67 19.18 -36.25
CA LEU A 210 32.01 18.72 -36.63
C LEU A 210 33.18 19.55 -36.06
N GLU A 211 32.91 20.50 -35.16
CA GLU A 211 33.86 21.46 -34.61
C GLU A 211 34.18 21.21 -33.12
N GLU A 212 33.17 20.91 -32.30
CA GLU A 212 33.32 20.73 -30.85
C GLU A 212 33.37 19.25 -30.42
N GLU A 213 33.85 19.00 -29.20
CA GLU A 213 33.75 17.70 -28.54
C GLU A 213 32.28 17.31 -28.30
N GLU A 214 31.96 16.04 -28.55
CA GLU A 214 30.66 15.49 -28.19
C GLU A 214 30.52 15.31 -26.67
N SER A 215 29.88 16.28 -26.04
CA SER A 215 29.50 16.26 -24.62
C SER A 215 27.98 16.15 -24.43
N VAL A 216 27.54 15.81 -23.22
CA VAL A 216 26.12 15.73 -22.86
C VAL A 216 25.41 17.07 -23.11
N LEU A 217 26.01 18.19 -22.69
CA LEU A 217 25.39 19.50 -22.88
C LEU A 217 25.39 19.90 -24.35
N HIS A 218 26.52 19.71 -25.05
CA HIS A 218 26.63 20.01 -26.48
C HIS A 218 25.58 19.25 -27.30
N LEU A 219 25.46 17.94 -27.08
CA LEU A 219 24.54 17.12 -27.87
C LEU A 219 23.06 17.37 -27.57
N PHE A 220 22.69 17.67 -26.32
CA PHE A 220 21.28 17.70 -25.89
C PHE A 220 20.73 19.09 -25.57
N VAL A 221 21.57 20.12 -25.49
CA VAL A 221 21.19 21.45 -25.00
C VAL A 221 21.64 22.56 -25.93
N ASN A 222 22.94 22.77 -26.10
CA ASN A 222 23.48 24.00 -26.70
C ASN A 222 24.14 23.82 -28.08
N GLY A 223 24.38 22.59 -28.55
CA GLY A 223 24.87 22.36 -29.91
C GLY A 223 23.86 22.79 -30.98
N PRO A 224 24.28 23.03 -32.24
CA PRO A 224 23.45 23.69 -33.26
C PRO A 224 22.11 22.98 -33.51
N VAL A 225 22.15 21.65 -33.66
CA VAL A 225 20.96 20.82 -33.88
C VAL A 225 20.01 20.89 -32.68
N ALA A 226 20.53 20.76 -31.45
CA ALA A 226 19.71 20.81 -30.25
C ALA A 226 19.07 22.19 -30.07
N THR A 227 19.84 23.26 -30.24
CA THR A 227 19.39 24.64 -30.12
C THR A 227 18.25 24.95 -31.08
N GLU A 228 18.34 24.53 -32.34
CA GLU A 228 17.29 24.73 -33.33
C GLU A 228 16.01 23.94 -32.98
N VAL A 229 16.14 22.67 -32.57
CA VAL A 229 14.99 21.83 -32.18
C VAL A 229 14.28 22.42 -30.96
N TRP A 230 15.02 22.79 -29.90
CA TRP A 230 14.45 23.46 -28.73
C TRP A 230 13.82 24.80 -29.08
N GLY A 231 14.43 25.56 -29.99
CA GLY A 231 13.89 26.84 -30.48
C GLY A 231 12.55 26.67 -31.19
N ARG A 232 12.42 25.67 -32.06
CA ARG A 232 11.18 25.37 -32.79
C ARG A 232 10.04 25.03 -31.85
N PHE A 233 10.24 24.08 -30.95
CA PHE A 233 9.19 23.66 -30.01
C PHE A 233 8.96 24.68 -28.91
N GLY A 234 10.00 25.40 -28.48
CA GLY A 234 9.89 26.50 -27.54
C GLY A 234 9.01 27.63 -28.09
N ASN A 235 9.23 28.03 -29.34
CA ASN A 235 8.39 29.02 -30.02
C ASN A 235 6.92 28.56 -30.12
N ARG A 236 6.67 27.28 -30.42
CA ARG A 236 5.30 26.72 -30.52
C ARG A 236 4.50 26.88 -29.23
N PHE A 237 5.14 26.74 -28.07
CA PHE A 237 4.50 26.79 -26.75
C PHE A 237 4.83 28.07 -25.97
N GLY A 238 5.44 29.09 -26.60
CA GLY A 238 5.82 30.33 -25.92
C GLY A 238 6.86 30.16 -24.80
N VAL A 239 7.70 29.12 -24.85
CA VAL A 239 8.80 28.92 -23.90
C VAL A 239 10.00 29.76 -24.36
N GLY A 240 10.31 30.83 -23.63
CA GLY A 240 11.30 31.85 -24.05
C GLY A 240 12.70 31.31 -24.38
N ARG A 241 13.52 32.06 -25.13
CA ARG A 241 14.83 31.62 -25.67
C ARG A 241 16.06 31.80 -24.76
N ARG A 242 15.88 32.02 -23.45
CA ARG A 242 17.02 32.22 -22.53
C ARG A 242 18.05 31.09 -22.63
N PRO A 243 19.36 31.39 -22.53
CA PRO A 243 20.42 30.39 -22.55
C PRO A 243 20.16 29.29 -21.52
N ILE A 244 20.44 28.06 -21.90
CA ILE A 244 20.20 26.90 -21.07
C ILE A 244 21.55 26.38 -20.58
N GLU A 245 21.79 26.52 -19.28
CA GLU A 245 23.07 26.18 -18.65
C GLU A 245 23.22 24.68 -18.31
N GLY A 246 22.14 23.89 -18.44
CA GLY A 246 22.16 22.47 -18.11
C GLY A 246 20.86 21.72 -18.40
N LEU A 247 20.90 20.39 -18.30
CA LEU A 247 19.73 19.54 -18.49
C LEU A 247 18.61 19.84 -17.48
N GLU A 248 18.96 20.10 -16.22
CA GLU A 248 17.96 20.43 -15.20
C GLU A 248 17.32 21.80 -15.41
N SER A 249 18.11 22.80 -15.81
CA SER A 249 17.58 24.15 -16.05
C SER A 249 16.68 24.20 -17.27
N LEU A 250 17.04 23.47 -18.35
CA LEU A 250 16.16 23.23 -19.49
C LEU A 250 14.81 22.70 -19.02
N TRP A 251 14.84 21.66 -18.21
CA TRP A 251 13.66 20.95 -17.81
C TRP A 251 12.77 21.79 -16.89
N LYS A 252 13.38 22.48 -15.91
CA LYS A 252 12.68 23.41 -15.00
C LYS A 252 11.99 24.52 -15.78
N LYS A 253 12.63 25.03 -16.84
CA LYS A 253 12.06 26.05 -17.74
C LYS A 253 10.80 25.55 -18.45
N TRP A 254 10.81 24.33 -18.97
CA TRP A 254 9.61 23.72 -19.57
C TRP A 254 8.52 23.44 -18.53
N ALA A 255 8.90 22.94 -17.35
CA ALA A 255 7.96 22.65 -16.26
C ALA A 255 7.29 23.91 -15.69
N ALA A 256 8.01 25.03 -15.64
CA ALA A 256 7.53 26.31 -15.12
C ALA A 256 6.89 27.21 -16.20
N SER A 257 6.68 26.68 -17.42
CA SER A 257 6.16 27.46 -18.53
C SER A 257 4.66 27.81 -18.41
N LEU A 258 3.93 27.21 -17.47
CA LEU A 258 2.57 27.59 -17.06
C LEU A 258 2.45 27.57 -15.52
N PRO A 259 1.54 28.38 -14.92
CA PRO A 259 1.39 28.45 -13.46
C PRO A 259 1.03 27.12 -12.78
N ARG A 260 0.28 26.25 -13.47
CA ARG A 260 -0.10 24.91 -12.99
C ARG A 260 -0.01 23.92 -14.13
N LEU A 261 1.06 23.15 -14.14
CA LEU A 261 1.35 22.21 -15.22
C LEU A 261 1.28 20.77 -14.68
N PRO A 262 0.22 19.99 -15.02
CA PRO A 262 0.14 18.61 -14.59
C PRO A 262 1.28 17.80 -15.23
N VAL A 263 1.79 16.79 -14.52
CA VAL A 263 2.86 15.93 -15.04
C VAL A 263 2.51 15.32 -16.40
N SER A 264 1.23 15.03 -16.66
CA SER A 264 0.74 14.47 -17.92
C SER A 264 0.71 15.46 -19.10
N HIS A 265 0.96 16.75 -18.85
CA HIS A 265 0.86 17.80 -19.87
C HIS A 265 1.85 17.59 -21.02
N ILE A 266 1.51 18.04 -22.23
CA ILE A 266 2.34 17.88 -23.43
C ILE A 266 3.73 18.51 -23.24
N ARG A 267 3.79 19.67 -22.58
CA ARG A 267 5.04 20.35 -22.22
C ARG A 267 5.94 19.58 -21.23
N CYS A 268 5.40 18.62 -20.48
CA CYS A 268 6.20 17.67 -19.68
C CYS A 268 6.71 16.47 -20.50
N ILE A 269 5.98 16.11 -21.55
CA ILE A 269 6.29 14.97 -22.42
C ILE A 269 7.37 15.36 -23.43
N LEU A 270 7.28 16.57 -23.98
CA LEU A 270 8.09 17.01 -25.10
C LEU A 270 9.60 16.99 -24.82
N PRO A 271 10.10 17.40 -23.63
CA PRO A 271 11.52 17.30 -23.36
C PRO A 271 12.09 15.87 -23.40
N VAL A 272 11.31 14.89 -22.94
CA VAL A 272 11.68 13.46 -23.02
C VAL A 272 11.77 13.01 -24.47
N LEU A 273 10.81 13.44 -25.31
CA LEU A 273 10.78 13.08 -26.73
C LEU A 273 11.96 13.71 -27.48
N ILE A 274 12.20 15.01 -27.28
CA ILE A 274 13.30 15.72 -27.94
C ILE A 274 14.65 15.08 -27.59
N TRP A 275 14.92 14.81 -26.31
CA TRP A 275 16.14 14.10 -25.92
C TRP A 275 16.25 12.72 -26.56
N TRP A 276 15.16 11.95 -26.60
CA TRP A 276 15.16 10.64 -27.25
C TRP A 276 15.48 10.73 -28.74
N PHE A 277 14.88 11.67 -29.47
CA PHE A 277 15.06 11.79 -30.92
C PHE A 277 16.39 12.45 -31.30
N LEU A 278 16.95 13.34 -30.46
CA LEU A 278 18.34 13.79 -30.59
C LEU A 278 19.32 12.61 -30.46
N TRP A 279 19.11 11.75 -29.46
CA TRP A 279 19.93 10.54 -29.30
C TRP A 279 19.79 9.58 -30.49
N LYS A 280 18.56 9.37 -30.98
CA LYS A 280 18.30 8.50 -32.13
C LYS A 280 18.97 9.05 -33.40
N GLY A 281 18.85 10.35 -33.66
CA GLY A 281 19.47 11.04 -34.79
C GLY A 281 21.00 10.97 -34.75
N ARG A 282 21.59 11.27 -33.59
CA ARG A 282 23.04 11.13 -33.38
C ARG A 282 23.54 9.70 -33.63
N ASN A 283 22.83 8.69 -33.13
CA ASN A 283 23.28 7.30 -33.32
C ASN A 283 23.20 6.86 -34.77
N LYS A 284 22.15 7.26 -35.49
CA LYS A 284 22.05 7.01 -36.94
C LYS A 284 23.21 7.66 -37.69
N ALA A 285 23.58 8.90 -37.36
CA ALA A 285 24.72 9.55 -37.99
C ALA A 285 26.04 8.86 -37.68
N ARG A 286 26.25 8.44 -36.43
CA ARG A 286 27.50 7.81 -36.00
C ARG A 286 27.69 6.40 -36.54
N PHE A 287 26.63 5.59 -36.59
CA PHE A 287 26.74 4.15 -36.86
C PHE A 287 26.19 3.74 -38.23
N GLU A 288 25.37 4.58 -38.86
CA GLU A 288 24.68 4.27 -40.13
C GLU A 288 25.00 5.29 -41.23
N GLY A 289 25.90 6.26 -40.98
CA GLY A 289 26.29 7.27 -41.97
C GLY A 289 25.19 8.23 -42.39
N GLN A 290 24.09 8.32 -41.63
CA GLN A 290 22.98 9.23 -41.93
C GLN A 290 23.31 10.68 -41.56
N THR A 291 22.53 11.63 -42.07
CA THR A 291 22.63 13.03 -41.65
C THR A 291 22.01 13.22 -40.25
N PHE A 292 22.57 14.14 -39.48
CA PHE A 292 22.00 14.57 -38.20
C PHE A 292 21.56 16.03 -38.29
N SER A 293 20.28 16.27 -38.58
CA SER A 293 19.73 17.63 -38.73
C SER A 293 18.55 17.90 -37.80
N ALA A 294 18.36 19.18 -37.46
CA ALA A 294 17.26 19.63 -36.61
C ALA A 294 15.89 19.40 -37.25
N GLN A 295 15.82 19.50 -38.58
CA GLN A 295 14.59 19.24 -39.34
C GLN A 295 14.13 17.78 -39.19
N GLN A 296 15.04 16.82 -39.33
CA GLN A 296 14.72 15.39 -39.18
C GLN A 296 14.30 15.05 -37.75
N VAL A 297 15.03 15.56 -36.74
CA VAL A 297 14.69 15.34 -35.33
C VAL A 297 13.30 15.92 -35.01
N SER A 298 13.02 17.13 -35.49
CA SER A 298 11.74 17.79 -35.25
C SER A 298 10.58 17.06 -35.94
N TRP A 299 10.79 16.57 -37.17
CA TRP A 299 9.81 15.75 -37.89
C TRP A 299 9.50 14.43 -37.17
N GLU A 300 10.52 13.76 -36.64
CA GLU A 300 10.36 12.54 -35.83
C GLU A 300 9.55 12.81 -34.55
N VAL A 301 9.77 13.94 -33.87
CA VAL A 301 8.97 14.35 -32.71
C VAL A 301 7.52 14.61 -33.13
N ASP A 302 7.27 15.37 -34.20
CA ASP A 302 5.93 15.67 -34.69
C ASP A 302 5.14 14.40 -35.04
N ASN A 303 5.77 13.48 -35.78
CA ASN A 303 5.15 12.20 -36.14
C ASN A 303 4.83 11.36 -34.92
N PHE A 304 5.71 11.34 -33.92
CA PHE A 304 5.46 10.61 -32.70
C PHE A 304 4.21 11.12 -31.96
N ILE A 305 4.01 12.44 -31.90
CA ILE A 305 2.79 13.02 -31.33
C ILE A 305 1.56 12.64 -32.16
N GLN A 306 1.66 12.67 -33.49
CA GLN A 306 0.56 12.27 -34.38
C GLN A 306 0.17 10.80 -34.17
N ASP A 307 1.15 9.90 -34.07
CA ASP A 307 0.91 8.48 -33.82
C ASP A 307 0.29 8.24 -32.44
N MET A 308 0.68 9.00 -31.41
CA MET A 308 0.02 8.96 -30.11
C MET A 308 -1.45 9.41 -30.20
N GLY A 309 -1.74 10.42 -31.01
CA GLY A 309 -3.10 10.87 -31.30
C GLY A 309 -3.94 9.79 -31.96
N ARG A 310 -3.43 9.22 -33.07
CA ARG A 310 -4.07 8.11 -33.81
C ARG A 310 -4.33 6.88 -32.93
N ALA A 311 -3.43 6.60 -31.99
CA ALA A 311 -3.57 5.51 -31.03
C ALA A 311 -4.48 5.84 -29.83
N GLY A 312 -5.14 6.99 -29.79
CA GLY A 312 -6.02 7.40 -28.69
C GLY A 312 -5.29 7.62 -27.35
N ARG A 313 -3.97 7.88 -27.39
CA ARG A 313 -3.13 8.07 -26.19
C ARG A 313 -3.03 9.52 -25.74
N LEU A 314 -3.53 10.46 -26.54
CA LEU A 314 -3.62 11.87 -26.19
C LEU A 314 -5.00 12.22 -25.62
N ARG A 315 -5.02 13.00 -24.55
CA ARG A 315 -6.23 13.49 -23.86
C ARG A 315 -6.26 15.02 -23.86
N LYS A 316 -7.43 15.62 -24.00
CA LYS A 316 -7.59 17.09 -24.02
C LYS A 316 -6.98 17.78 -22.80
N ALA A 317 -7.07 17.15 -21.62
CA ALA A 317 -6.46 17.65 -20.39
C ALA A 317 -4.92 17.81 -20.45
N GLN A 318 -4.24 17.16 -21.41
CA GLN A 318 -2.79 17.30 -21.60
C GLN A 318 -2.39 18.57 -22.35
N PHE A 319 -3.37 19.31 -22.87
CA PHE A 319 -3.20 20.56 -23.62
C PHE A 319 -3.89 21.74 -22.91
N TYR A 320 -4.10 21.65 -21.59
CA TYR A 320 -4.70 22.74 -20.82
C TYR A 320 -3.83 24.00 -20.90
N GLY A 321 -4.40 25.10 -21.41
CA GLY A 321 -3.65 26.34 -21.71
C GLY A 321 -3.02 26.38 -23.11
N ASP A 322 -3.11 25.28 -23.88
CA ASP A 322 -2.60 25.12 -25.25
C ASP A 322 -3.67 24.52 -26.18
N MET A 323 -4.95 24.78 -25.92
CA MET A 323 -6.07 24.15 -26.64
C MET A 323 -6.17 24.58 -28.11
N GLU A 324 -5.56 25.71 -28.45
CA GLU A 324 -5.50 26.25 -29.82
C GLU A 324 -4.46 25.52 -30.68
N ASP A 325 -3.52 24.81 -30.05
CA ASP A 325 -2.49 24.06 -30.76
C ASP A 325 -3.11 22.91 -31.58
N ASN A 326 -2.60 22.72 -32.80
CA ASN A 326 -3.11 21.68 -33.70
C ASN A 326 -3.03 20.26 -33.10
N TRP A 327 -2.11 19.99 -32.18
CA TRP A 327 -2.03 18.69 -31.51
C TRP A 327 -3.16 18.46 -30.50
N ALA A 328 -3.79 19.51 -29.96
CA ALA A 328 -4.94 19.36 -29.06
C ALA A 328 -6.15 18.74 -29.79
N ARG A 329 -6.24 18.93 -31.11
CA ARG A 329 -7.27 18.33 -31.98
C ARG A 329 -7.12 16.82 -32.13
N LEU A 330 -5.94 16.28 -31.88
CA LEU A 330 -5.66 14.83 -31.94
C LEU A 330 -6.15 14.08 -30.70
N ALA A 331 -6.62 14.79 -29.66
CA ALA A 331 -6.95 14.20 -28.37
C ALA A 331 -8.45 13.87 -28.22
N SER A 332 -8.75 12.65 -27.76
CA SER A 332 -10.13 12.16 -27.58
C SER A 332 -10.80 12.67 -26.29
N PRO A 333 -12.14 12.84 -26.27
CA PRO A 333 -12.92 13.08 -25.04
C PRO A 333 -13.04 11.80 -24.19
N VAL A 334 -13.18 11.94 -22.87
CA VAL A 334 -13.43 10.81 -21.95
C VAL A 334 -14.94 10.67 -21.73
N ILE A 335 -15.55 9.58 -22.21
CA ILE A 335 -16.93 9.22 -21.87
C ILE A 335 -16.87 8.08 -20.84
N ARG A 336 -17.41 8.30 -19.63
CA ARG A 336 -17.58 7.24 -18.63
C ARG A 336 -19.06 6.86 -18.56
N HIS A 337 -19.40 5.68 -19.07
CA HIS A 337 -20.75 5.13 -18.91
C HIS A 337 -20.96 4.63 -17.48
N ARG A 338 -22.11 4.97 -16.87
CA ARG A 338 -22.54 4.44 -15.58
C ARG A 338 -23.95 3.87 -15.73
N ARG A 339 -24.22 2.74 -15.08
CA ARG A 339 -25.52 2.07 -15.05
C ARG A 339 -26.17 2.22 -13.66
N PRO A 340 -27.46 2.56 -13.55
CA PRO A 340 -28.18 2.55 -12.28
C PRO A 340 -28.54 1.12 -11.85
N ILE A 341 -28.40 0.83 -10.55
CA ILE A 341 -28.88 -0.38 -9.86
C ILE A 341 -29.72 0.00 -8.64
N VAL A 342 -30.67 -0.86 -8.27
CA VAL A 342 -31.49 -0.72 -7.06
C VAL A 342 -30.85 -1.48 -5.91
N VAL A 343 -30.85 -0.89 -4.72
CA VAL A 343 -30.22 -1.39 -3.49
C VAL A 343 -31.21 -1.26 -2.34
N SER A 344 -31.49 -2.36 -1.64
CA SER A 344 -32.40 -2.41 -0.48
C SER A 344 -31.90 -3.42 0.55
N TRP A 345 -32.21 -3.19 1.82
CA TRP A 345 -32.04 -4.22 2.86
C TRP A 345 -33.16 -5.25 2.74
N HIS A 346 -32.83 -6.53 2.88
CA HIS A 346 -33.79 -7.62 2.81
C HIS A 346 -33.86 -8.39 4.12
N ARG A 347 -35.06 -8.83 4.51
CA ARG A 347 -35.25 -9.64 5.73
C ARG A 347 -34.49 -10.97 5.65
N PRO A 348 -33.96 -11.50 6.77
CA PRO A 348 -33.36 -12.83 6.76
C PRO A 348 -34.44 -13.92 6.58
N PRO A 349 -34.05 -15.11 6.08
CA PRO A 349 -34.94 -16.27 6.04
C PRO A 349 -35.50 -16.64 7.42
N ALA A 350 -36.62 -17.38 7.44
CA ALA A 350 -37.21 -17.89 8.68
C ALA A 350 -36.18 -18.59 9.58
N HIS A 351 -36.32 -18.38 10.89
CA HIS A 351 -35.42 -18.94 11.94
C HIS A 351 -33.97 -18.46 11.87
N ARG A 352 -33.68 -17.41 11.11
CA ARG A 352 -32.37 -16.73 11.14
C ARG A 352 -32.53 -15.29 11.60
N SER A 353 -31.46 -14.78 12.19
CA SER A 353 -31.34 -13.38 12.58
C SER A 353 -30.28 -12.70 11.72
N LYS A 354 -30.43 -11.40 11.46
CA LYS A 354 -29.50 -10.63 10.64
C LYS A 354 -28.86 -9.51 11.43
N LEU A 355 -27.53 -9.54 11.51
CA LEU A 355 -26.70 -8.55 12.18
C LEU A 355 -26.09 -7.62 11.13
N ASN A 356 -26.38 -6.33 11.24
CA ASN A 356 -25.72 -5.31 10.45
C ASN A 356 -24.81 -4.49 11.36
N THR A 357 -23.55 -4.30 10.98
CA THR A 357 -22.61 -3.47 11.74
C THR A 357 -21.92 -2.45 10.84
N ASP A 358 -21.52 -1.33 11.43
CA ASP A 358 -20.74 -0.28 10.78
C ASP A 358 -19.86 0.44 11.81
N ALA A 359 -18.88 1.20 11.33
CA ALA A 359 -18.01 2.03 12.15
C ALA A 359 -17.74 3.40 11.51
N SER A 360 -17.58 4.41 12.35
CA SER A 360 -17.23 5.77 11.94
C SER A 360 -15.91 6.18 12.58
N VAL A 361 -15.05 6.87 11.82
CA VAL A 361 -13.80 7.43 12.35
C VAL A 361 -13.76 8.92 12.05
N ILE A 362 -13.84 9.73 13.10
CA ILE A 362 -13.84 11.20 13.01
C ILE A 362 -12.71 11.74 13.88
N ASN A 363 -11.82 12.52 13.28
CA ASN A 363 -10.65 13.09 13.96
C ASN A 363 -9.80 12.03 14.71
N GLY A 364 -9.68 10.83 14.13
CA GLY A 364 -8.92 9.71 14.70
C GLY A 364 -9.66 8.89 15.77
N ARG A 365 -10.80 9.37 16.30
CA ARG A 365 -11.64 8.59 17.22
C ARG A 365 -12.63 7.72 16.46
N ALA A 366 -12.68 6.46 16.85
CA ALA A 366 -13.49 5.43 16.24
C ALA A 366 -14.70 5.09 17.12
N THR A 367 -15.86 5.00 16.48
CA THR A 367 -17.12 4.54 17.05
C THR A 367 -17.69 3.42 16.19
N GLY A 368 -18.48 2.54 16.79
CA GLY A 368 -19.15 1.44 16.11
C GLY A 368 -20.61 1.37 16.51
N GLY A 369 -21.41 0.88 15.58
CA GLY A 369 -22.82 0.62 15.79
C GLY A 369 -23.26 -0.64 15.08
N GLY A 370 -24.34 -1.23 15.58
CA GLY A 370 -24.94 -2.36 14.90
C GLY A 370 -26.31 -2.70 15.41
N VAL A 371 -27.01 -3.52 14.62
CA VAL A 371 -28.39 -3.90 14.85
C VAL A 371 -28.60 -5.35 14.47
N LEU A 372 -29.18 -6.13 15.38
CA LEU A 372 -29.64 -7.49 15.13
C LEU A 372 -31.16 -7.50 14.97
N ARG A 373 -31.64 -8.14 13.91
CA ARG A 373 -33.06 -8.27 13.57
C ARG A 373 -33.46 -9.72 13.36
N ASP A 374 -34.72 -10.04 13.67
CA ASP A 374 -35.31 -11.36 13.39
C ASP A 374 -35.75 -11.50 11.92
N SER A 375 -36.35 -12.64 11.56
CA SER A 375 -36.89 -12.93 10.22
C SER A 375 -38.09 -12.07 9.82
N GLU A 376 -38.74 -11.40 10.76
CA GLU A 376 -39.80 -10.42 10.48
C GLU A 376 -39.24 -9.00 10.33
N GLY A 377 -37.92 -8.81 10.53
CA GLY A 377 -37.26 -7.51 10.53
C GLY A 377 -37.44 -6.74 11.84
N ARG A 378 -37.95 -7.37 12.90
CA ARG A 378 -38.12 -6.75 14.21
C ARG A 378 -36.77 -6.70 14.93
N LEU A 379 -36.59 -5.64 15.72
CA LEU A 379 -35.39 -5.44 16.53
C LEU A 379 -35.28 -6.55 17.59
N ILE A 380 -34.10 -7.19 17.65
CA ILE A 380 -33.70 -8.02 18.80
C ILE A 380 -32.84 -7.17 19.75
N PHE A 381 -31.79 -6.55 19.21
CA PHE A 381 -31.02 -5.52 19.91
C PHE A 381 -30.32 -4.61 18.91
N ALA A 382 -29.88 -3.44 19.39
CA ALA A 382 -28.92 -2.59 18.72
C ALA A 382 -27.87 -2.12 19.71
N PHE A 383 -26.74 -1.66 19.24
CA PHE A 383 -25.68 -1.14 20.10
C PHE A 383 -24.95 0.04 19.49
N TYR A 384 -24.32 0.78 20.37
CA TYR A 384 -23.32 1.81 20.08
C TYR A 384 -22.14 1.66 21.04
N LYS A 385 -20.92 1.81 20.53
CA LYS A 385 -19.68 1.71 21.32
C LYS A 385 -18.57 2.59 20.78
N GLU A 386 -17.79 3.20 21.68
CA GLU A 386 -16.57 3.91 21.33
C GLU A 386 -15.34 2.99 21.44
N PHE A 387 -14.42 3.08 20.49
CA PHE A 387 -13.21 2.24 20.40
C PHE A 387 -11.91 3.03 20.55
N GLY A 388 -11.99 4.33 20.84
CA GLY A 388 -10.83 5.21 20.98
C GLY A 388 -10.10 5.44 19.65
N GLU A 389 -8.79 5.61 19.68
CA GLU A 389 -7.99 5.88 18.48
C GLU A 389 -7.77 4.61 17.65
N LYS A 390 -8.49 4.49 16.52
CA LYS A 390 -8.36 3.35 15.60
C LYS A 390 -8.47 3.82 14.14
N GLY A 391 -7.82 3.07 13.25
CA GLY A 391 -8.02 3.22 11.81
C GLY A 391 -9.36 2.63 11.36
N VAL A 392 -9.83 3.03 10.16
CA VAL A 392 -11.15 2.67 9.62
C VAL A 392 -11.42 1.16 9.66
N LEU A 393 -10.55 0.34 9.06
CA LEU A 393 -10.74 -1.12 9.02
C LEU A 393 -10.74 -1.76 10.42
N GLY A 394 -9.92 -1.24 11.34
CA GLY A 394 -9.88 -1.70 12.72
C GLY A 394 -11.16 -1.39 13.47
N ALA A 395 -11.74 -0.20 13.24
CA ALA A 395 -13.02 0.21 13.80
C ALA A 395 -14.17 -0.68 13.29
N GLU A 396 -14.24 -0.93 11.99
CA GLU A 396 -15.24 -1.82 11.38
C GLU A 396 -15.16 -3.25 11.97
N ALA A 397 -13.94 -3.77 12.12
CA ALA A 397 -13.72 -5.09 12.70
C ALA A 397 -14.10 -5.15 14.20
N LEU A 398 -13.83 -4.09 14.97
CA LEU A 398 -14.24 -4.00 16.37
C LEU A 398 -15.76 -3.88 16.52
N ALA A 399 -16.44 -3.14 15.64
CA ALA A 399 -17.90 -3.06 15.59
C ALA A 399 -18.51 -4.46 15.34
N LEU A 400 -17.97 -5.19 14.35
CA LEU A 400 -18.36 -6.57 14.09
C LEU A 400 -18.12 -7.48 15.30
N GLN A 401 -16.95 -7.39 15.93
CA GLN A 401 -16.63 -8.17 17.13
C GLN A 401 -17.64 -7.90 18.24
N GLU A 402 -17.98 -6.64 18.49
CA GLU A 402 -18.94 -6.26 19.54
C GLU A 402 -20.33 -6.85 19.27
N GLY A 403 -20.86 -6.67 18.05
CA GLY A 403 -22.17 -7.21 17.69
C GLY A 403 -22.23 -8.74 17.81
N LEU A 404 -21.14 -9.44 17.44
CA LEU A 404 -21.04 -10.88 17.61
C LEU A 404 -20.94 -11.31 19.08
N ARG A 405 -20.22 -10.56 19.93
CA ARG A 405 -20.18 -10.82 21.38
C ARG A 405 -21.57 -10.72 21.99
N GLU A 406 -22.33 -9.68 21.64
CA GLU A 406 -23.71 -9.51 22.10
C GLU A 406 -24.62 -10.65 21.65
N CYS A 407 -24.40 -11.21 20.45
CA CYS A 407 -25.12 -12.39 19.98
C CYS A 407 -24.79 -13.64 20.81
N VAL A 408 -23.51 -13.88 21.11
CA VAL A 408 -23.06 -15.00 21.94
C VAL A 408 -23.62 -14.90 23.35
N THR A 409 -23.54 -13.73 23.98
CA THR A 409 -24.06 -13.48 25.33
C THR A 409 -25.56 -13.77 25.44
N ARG A 410 -26.32 -13.53 24.36
CA ARG A 410 -27.78 -13.79 24.29
C ARG A 410 -28.13 -15.18 23.78
N GLY A 411 -27.15 -16.03 23.48
CA GLY A 411 -27.39 -17.37 22.93
C GLY A 411 -28.02 -17.38 21.54
N VAL A 412 -27.86 -16.32 20.74
CA VAL A 412 -28.42 -16.24 19.38
C VAL A 412 -27.62 -17.15 18.44
N GLN A 413 -28.33 -17.95 17.66
CA GLN A 413 -27.76 -18.89 16.67
C GLN A 413 -28.23 -18.56 15.26
N GLY A 414 -27.48 -18.99 14.25
CA GLY A 414 -27.83 -18.82 12.83
C GLY A 414 -27.78 -17.36 12.35
N VAL A 415 -26.74 -16.62 12.75
CA VAL A 415 -26.63 -15.18 12.48
C VAL A 415 -26.09 -14.89 11.07
N LEU A 416 -26.87 -14.20 10.24
CA LEU A 416 -26.42 -13.64 8.97
C LEU A 416 -25.84 -12.25 9.21
N VAL A 417 -24.54 -12.08 9.02
CA VAL A 417 -23.86 -10.79 9.22
C VAL A 417 -23.70 -10.07 7.89
N GLU A 418 -24.03 -8.79 7.89
CA GLU A 418 -23.83 -7.87 6.76
C GLU A 418 -23.02 -6.65 7.21
N VAL A 419 -21.94 -6.37 6.48
CA VAL A 419 -21.10 -5.17 6.68
C VAL A 419 -20.83 -4.50 5.34
N ASP A 420 -20.64 -3.18 5.32
CA ASP A 420 -20.41 -2.42 4.09
C ASP A 420 -18.94 -2.34 3.65
N SER A 421 -18.04 -2.90 4.47
CA SER A 421 -16.63 -3.04 4.16
C SER A 421 -16.32 -4.33 3.41
N ALA A 422 -16.24 -4.23 2.08
CA ALA A 422 -15.81 -5.35 1.24
C ALA A 422 -14.41 -5.87 1.61
N ALA A 423 -13.54 -5.00 2.13
CA ALA A 423 -12.22 -5.38 2.62
C ALA A 423 -12.33 -6.27 3.87
N LEU A 424 -13.17 -5.91 4.84
CA LEU A 424 -13.39 -6.71 6.05
C LEU A 424 -14.00 -8.07 5.70
N VAL A 425 -15.02 -8.12 4.83
CA VAL A 425 -15.65 -9.37 4.38
C VAL A 425 -14.62 -10.31 3.76
N SER A 426 -13.78 -9.80 2.86
CA SER A 426 -12.71 -10.57 2.22
C SER A 426 -11.70 -11.11 3.23
N LEU A 427 -11.32 -10.29 4.23
CA LEU A 427 -10.43 -10.73 5.30
C LEU A 427 -11.06 -11.81 6.18
N VAL A 428 -12.30 -11.64 6.62
CA VAL A 428 -12.97 -12.60 7.51
C VAL A 428 -13.17 -13.94 6.81
N ASN A 429 -13.62 -13.94 5.55
CA ASN A 429 -13.91 -15.15 4.77
C ASN A 429 -12.67 -15.84 4.18
N SER A 430 -11.54 -15.14 4.07
CA SER A 430 -10.28 -15.75 3.62
C SER A 430 -9.50 -16.37 4.79
N SER A 431 -8.54 -17.26 4.49
CA SER A 431 -7.54 -17.73 5.45
C SER A 431 -6.43 -16.71 5.72
N ALA A 432 -6.45 -15.55 5.04
CA ALA A 432 -5.46 -14.50 5.24
C ALA A 432 -5.68 -13.82 6.60
N LEU A 433 -4.61 -13.54 7.34
CA LEU A 433 -4.73 -12.93 8.66
C LEU A 433 -4.82 -11.39 8.62
N GLY A 434 -4.67 -10.72 7.46
CA GLY A 434 -4.57 -9.25 7.41
C GLY A 434 -3.25 -8.77 8.04
N GLY A 435 -3.09 -7.48 8.35
CA GLY A 435 -1.88 -6.96 9.02
C GLY A 435 -1.83 -7.36 10.49
N TRP A 436 -0.65 -7.34 11.12
CA TRP A 436 -0.39 -7.89 12.46
C TRP A 436 -1.47 -7.56 13.53
N VAL A 437 -1.86 -6.29 13.65
CA VAL A 437 -2.89 -5.80 14.60
C VAL A 437 -4.28 -6.40 14.32
N HIS A 438 -4.60 -6.66 13.05
CA HIS A 438 -5.90 -7.19 12.64
C HIS A 438 -5.97 -8.71 12.76
N CYS A 439 -4.84 -9.43 12.80
CA CYS A 439 -4.82 -10.89 12.85
C CYS A 439 -5.51 -11.46 14.09
N ASN A 440 -5.20 -10.88 15.26
CA ASN A 440 -5.77 -11.30 16.53
C ASN A 440 -7.27 -10.97 16.58
N LEU A 441 -7.64 -9.78 16.15
CA LEU A 441 -9.03 -9.35 16.01
C LEU A 441 -9.83 -10.26 15.07
N LEU A 442 -9.29 -10.58 13.90
CA LEU A 442 -9.92 -11.46 12.92
C LEU A 442 -10.09 -12.89 13.45
N ARG A 443 -9.11 -13.43 14.18
CA ARG A 443 -9.26 -14.74 14.87
C ARG A 443 -10.39 -14.71 15.89
N ARG A 444 -10.48 -13.63 16.69
CA ARG A 444 -11.57 -13.46 17.66
C ARG A 444 -12.93 -13.39 16.96
N ILE A 445 -13.05 -12.62 15.87
CA ILE A 445 -14.26 -12.55 15.03
C ILE A 445 -14.64 -13.92 14.47
N ARG A 446 -13.70 -14.64 13.84
CA ARG A 446 -13.96 -15.99 13.28
C ARG A 446 -14.38 -17.00 14.36
N ARG A 447 -13.80 -16.92 15.56
CA ARG A 447 -14.22 -17.75 16.70
C ARG A 447 -15.66 -17.43 17.11
N LEU A 448 -16.01 -16.15 17.24
CA LEU A 448 -17.39 -15.74 17.57
C LEU A 448 -18.39 -16.16 16.48
N LEU A 449 -18.02 -16.02 15.20
CA LEU A 449 -18.85 -16.50 14.08
C LEU A 449 -19.13 -18.00 14.17
N ARG A 450 -18.12 -18.82 14.51
CA ARG A 450 -18.33 -20.26 14.74
C ARG A 450 -19.29 -20.54 15.90
N GLN A 451 -19.21 -19.77 16.99
CA GLN A 451 -20.08 -19.93 18.17
C GLN A 451 -21.55 -19.59 17.90
N VAL A 452 -21.83 -18.69 16.95
CA VAL A 452 -23.21 -18.31 16.56
C VAL A 452 -23.68 -18.98 15.27
N VAL A 453 -22.90 -19.91 14.70
CA VAL A 453 -23.14 -20.54 13.39
C VAL A 453 -23.42 -19.47 12.32
N GLY A 454 -22.59 -18.42 12.31
CA GLY A 454 -22.80 -17.22 11.52
C GLY A 454 -22.00 -17.18 10.22
N THR A 455 -22.48 -16.36 9.27
CA THR A 455 -21.83 -16.09 7.97
C THR A 455 -21.72 -14.59 7.74
N VAL A 456 -20.66 -14.12 7.09
CA VAL A 456 -20.46 -12.69 6.81
C VAL A 456 -20.50 -12.41 5.31
N THR A 457 -21.32 -11.43 4.91
CA THR A 457 -21.47 -10.95 3.53
C THR A 457 -21.36 -9.44 3.43
N HIS A 458 -21.05 -8.94 2.25
CA HIS A 458 -21.01 -7.50 1.97
C HIS A 458 -22.40 -6.97 1.63
N ILE A 459 -22.73 -5.78 2.15
CA ILE A 459 -23.91 -5.00 1.77
C ILE A 459 -23.51 -3.61 1.29
N TYR A 460 -24.26 -2.99 0.40
CA TYR A 460 -24.02 -1.60 0.05
C TYR A 460 -24.46 -0.66 1.17
N ARG A 461 -23.72 0.43 1.38
CA ARG A 461 -23.97 1.42 2.44
C ARG A 461 -25.41 1.95 2.48
N GLU A 462 -26.04 2.12 1.32
CA GLU A 462 -27.44 2.56 1.18
C GLU A 462 -28.44 1.59 1.83
N ALA A 463 -28.07 0.31 1.98
CA ALA A 463 -28.87 -0.71 2.66
C ALA A 463 -28.30 -1.09 4.04
N ASN A 464 -27.32 -0.33 4.55
CA ASN A 464 -26.73 -0.49 5.89
C ASN A 464 -27.00 0.71 6.81
N MET A 465 -28.00 1.52 6.48
CA MET A 465 -28.22 2.85 7.09
C MET A 465 -28.44 2.82 8.60
N VAL A 466 -29.11 1.80 9.14
CA VAL A 466 -29.34 1.70 10.60
C VAL A 466 -28.01 1.58 11.35
N ALA A 467 -27.10 0.73 10.87
CA ALA A 467 -25.78 0.56 11.47
C ALA A 467 -24.91 1.81 11.30
N ASP A 468 -24.93 2.45 10.13
CA ASP A 468 -24.25 3.72 9.84
C ASP A 468 -24.69 4.84 10.80
N ARG A 469 -25.99 4.99 11.03
CA ARG A 469 -26.53 6.00 11.95
C ARG A 469 -26.18 5.71 13.41
N LEU A 470 -26.17 4.44 13.81
CA LEU A 470 -25.72 4.04 15.15
C LEU A 470 -24.22 4.32 15.33
N ALA A 471 -23.39 4.01 14.32
CA ALA A 471 -21.96 4.28 14.35
C ALA A 471 -21.64 5.77 14.34
N ALA A 472 -22.49 6.60 13.73
CA ALA A 472 -22.33 8.05 13.68
C ALA A 472 -22.71 8.78 14.99
N LEU A 473 -23.25 8.09 15.99
CA LEU A 473 -23.47 8.68 17.31
C LEU A 473 -22.13 9.13 17.92
N GLN A 474 -22.13 10.24 18.64
CA GLN A 474 -20.93 10.80 19.28
C GLN A 474 -21.17 11.11 20.75
N GLY A 475 -20.13 10.93 21.56
CA GLY A 475 -20.03 11.51 22.90
C GLY A 475 -20.93 10.89 23.98
N GLY A 476 -21.47 9.68 23.74
CA GLY A 476 -22.25 8.94 24.73
C GLY A 476 -21.50 7.73 25.31
N PRO A 477 -21.92 7.18 26.47
CA PRO A 477 -21.42 5.92 26.97
C PRO A 477 -21.81 4.75 26.03
N SER A 478 -21.05 3.65 26.11
CA SER A 478 -21.42 2.41 25.40
C SER A 478 -22.82 1.99 25.82
N SER A 479 -23.69 1.76 24.84
CA SER A 479 -25.12 1.56 25.08
C SER A 479 -25.63 0.38 24.25
N VAL A 480 -26.47 -0.45 24.86
CA VAL A 480 -27.24 -1.50 24.19
C VAL A 480 -28.72 -1.13 24.29
N PHE A 481 -29.40 -1.17 23.16
CA PHE A 481 -30.82 -0.86 23.02
C PHE A 481 -31.58 -2.16 22.75
N GLU A 482 -32.52 -2.51 23.62
CA GLU A 482 -33.30 -3.75 23.54
C GLU A 482 -34.71 -3.52 22.99
N SER A 483 -35.14 -2.26 22.89
CA SER A 483 -36.43 -1.90 22.31
C SER A 483 -36.34 -0.71 21.36
N VAL A 484 -37.28 -0.64 20.41
CA VAL A 484 -37.31 0.40 19.38
C VAL A 484 -37.45 1.79 20.02
N GLN A 485 -38.14 1.91 21.16
CA GLN A 485 -38.38 3.17 21.87
C GLN A 485 -37.09 3.77 22.44
N GLN A 486 -36.09 2.94 22.76
CA GLN A 486 -34.80 3.38 23.27
C GLN A 486 -33.89 3.94 22.15
N LEU A 487 -34.21 3.67 20.88
CA LEU A 487 -33.39 4.11 19.75
C LEU A 487 -33.55 5.62 19.47
N PRO A 488 -32.46 6.31 19.09
CA PRO A 488 -32.53 7.68 18.59
C PRO A 488 -33.53 7.81 17.44
N ARG A 489 -34.17 8.99 17.33
CA ARG A 489 -35.25 9.25 16.36
C ARG A 489 -34.85 8.92 14.92
N ASP A 490 -33.64 9.30 14.50
CA ASP A 490 -33.16 9.10 13.14
C ASP A 490 -32.88 7.61 12.84
N VAL A 491 -32.44 6.86 13.85
CA VAL A 491 -32.23 5.41 13.76
C VAL A 491 -33.57 4.68 13.64
N ARG A 492 -34.59 5.10 14.41
CA ARG A 492 -35.96 4.56 14.30
C ARG A 492 -36.54 4.74 12.89
N GLY A 493 -36.30 5.90 12.28
CA GLY A 493 -36.72 6.17 10.89
C GLY A 493 -36.08 5.20 9.90
N CYS A 494 -34.77 5.00 9.99
CA CYS A 494 -34.05 4.04 9.13
C CYS A 494 -34.54 2.61 9.35
N LEU A 495 -34.74 2.20 10.60
CA LEU A 495 -35.22 0.86 10.94
C LEU A 495 -36.61 0.59 10.34
N ALA A 496 -37.49 1.59 10.35
CA ALA A 496 -38.82 1.49 9.74
C ALA A 496 -38.81 1.48 8.20
N MET A 497 -37.77 2.04 7.57
CA MET A 497 -37.56 1.94 6.12
C MET A 497 -37.01 0.56 5.73
N ASP A 498 -36.02 0.05 6.48
CA ASP A 498 -35.47 -1.29 6.28
C ASP A 498 -36.55 -2.37 6.46
N ALA A 499 -37.40 -2.24 7.47
CA ALA A 499 -38.52 -3.17 7.69
C ALA A 499 -39.50 -3.21 6.50
N ARG A 500 -39.55 -2.15 5.68
CA ARG A 500 -40.36 -2.08 4.44
C ARG A 500 -39.55 -2.36 3.17
N GLU A 501 -38.28 -2.75 3.30
CA GLU A 501 -37.33 -2.98 2.20
C GLU A 501 -37.27 -1.80 1.20
N PHE A 502 -37.27 -0.57 1.72
CA PHE A 502 -37.31 0.62 0.89
C PHE A 502 -36.07 0.74 -0.02
N PRO A 503 -36.25 0.94 -1.35
CA PRO A 503 -35.14 0.92 -2.31
C PRO A 503 -34.38 2.25 -2.41
N SER A 504 -33.06 2.15 -2.68
CA SER A 504 -32.15 3.25 -3.03
C SER A 504 -31.49 3.00 -4.40
N ILE A 505 -31.03 4.06 -5.09
CA ILE A 505 -30.39 3.95 -6.42
C ILE A 505 -28.89 4.20 -6.29
N ARG A 506 -28.08 3.31 -6.88
CA ARG A 506 -26.61 3.43 -6.99
C ARG A 506 -26.17 3.42 -8.46
N LEU A 507 -25.23 4.27 -8.82
CA LEU A 507 -24.60 4.29 -10.16
C LEU A 507 -23.28 3.51 -10.17
N VAL A 508 -23.23 2.38 -10.87
CA VAL A 508 -22.04 1.54 -11.03
C VAL A 508 -21.38 1.75 -12.41
N PRO A 509 -20.07 1.48 -12.57
CA PRO A 509 -19.43 1.47 -13.90
C PRO A 509 -20.19 0.54 -14.85
N GLY A 510 -20.53 1.05 -16.04
CA GLY A 510 -21.28 0.33 -17.07
C GLY A 510 -20.46 -0.66 -17.86
#